data_AF-A0AAU6Y376-F1
#
_entry.id   AF-A0AAU6Y376-F1
#
_cell.length_a   1.000
_cell.length_b   1.000
_cell.length_c   1.000
_cell.angle_alpha   90.00
_cell.angle_beta   90.00
_cell.angle_gamma   90.00
#
_symmetry.space_group_name_H-M   'P 1'
#
loop_
_entity.id
_entity.type
_entity.pdbx_description
1 polymer ?
#
loop_
_entity_poly.entity_id
_entity_poly.type
_entity_poly.pdbx_seq_one_letter_code
_entity_poly.pdbx_strand_id
1 'polypeptide(L)'
;MKNSLLVAVHVVCAFILLFAACSDSPKSNLKGKWHTSDGSTKLEITGKQFILTEDAPIAEDYFLKGDTIFTSFEGNQPYTRFVIQQLDDHNLKLLYPDSVSVAFMR
;
A
#
# COMPACT_ATOMS: atom_id res chain seq x y z
N MET A 1 41.83 17.12 -19.35
CA MET A 1 41.44 15.80 -18.79
C MET A 1 40.74 15.85 -17.42
N LYS A 2 40.63 17.00 -16.72
CA LYS A 2 39.97 17.09 -15.39
C LYS A 2 38.44 17.12 -15.45
N ASN A 3 37.84 17.65 -16.52
CA ASN A 3 36.38 17.83 -16.60
C ASN A 3 35.64 16.52 -16.92
N SER A 4 36.28 15.60 -17.63
CA SER A 4 35.69 14.30 -18.00
C SER A 4 35.43 13.40 -16.78
N LEU A 5 36.26 13.50 -15.75
CA LEU A 5 36.10 12.75 -14.50
C LEU A 5 34.89 13.25 -13.69
N LEU A 6 34.67 14.56 -13.69
CA LEU A 6 33.56 15.22 -13.02
C LEU A 6 32.21 14.86 -13.68
N VAL A 7 32.16 14.85 -15.02
CA VAL A 7 30.98 14.42 -15.77
C VAL A 7 30.66 12.94 -15.51
N ALA A 8 31.68 12.07 -15.49
CA ALA A 8 31.48 10.66 -15.20
C ALA A 8 30.88 10.41 -13.81
N VAL A 9 31.35 11.13 -12.78
CA VAL A 9 30.80 11.03 -11.41
C VAL A 9 29.33 11.46 -11.35
N HIS A 10 28.95 12.54 -12.04
CA HIS A 10 27.56 13.01 -12.06
C HIS A 10 26.63 12.04 -12.79
N VAL A 11 27.09 11.46 -13.90
CA VAL A 11 26.32 10.46 -14.65
C VAL A 11 26.09 9.21 -13.79
N VAL A 12 27.13 8.71 -13.12
CA VAL A 12 27.00 7.54 -12.23
C VAL A 12 26.04 7.82 -11.06
N CYS A 13 26.13 8.99 -10.42
CA CYS A 13 25.19 9.38 -9.36
C CYS A 13 23.75 9.46 -9.86
N ALA A 14 23.51 10.05 -11.03
CA ALA A 14 22.18 10.13 -11.62
C ALA A 14 21.59 8.74 -11.90
N PHE A 15 22.40 7.80 -12.40
CA PHE A 15 21.96 6.42 -12.59
C PHE A 15 21.63 5.72 -11.27
N ILE A 16 22.45 5.88 -10.22
CA ILE A 16 22.18 5.28 -8.90
C ILE A 16 20.85 5.81 -8.32
N LEU A 17 20.57 7.11 -8.45
CA LEU A 17 19.32 7.71 -7.98
C LEU A 17 18.10 7.23 -8.76
N LEU A 18 18.23 7.00 -10.07
CA LEU A 18 17.16 6.45 -10.90
C LEU A 18 16.82 5.00 -10.54
N PHE A 19 17.81 4.17 -10.20
CA PHE A 19 17.56 2.79 -9.78
C PHE A 19 16.98 2.71 -8.36
N ALA A 20 17.36 3.61 -7.45
CA ALA A 20 16.80 3.67 -6.10
C ALA A 20 15.32 4.10 -6.07
N ALA A 21 14.84 4.84 -7.07
CA ALA A 21 13.45 5.30 -7.15
C ALA A 21 12.47 4.24 -7.65
N CYS A 22 12.95 3.13 -8.24
CA CYS A 22 12.11 2.10 -8.86
C CYS A 22 11.96 0.81 -8.05
N SER A 23 12.35 0.78 -6.77
CA SER A 23 12.12 -0.39 -5.91
C SER A 23 10.75 -0.29 -5.22
N ASP A 24 9.68 -0.56 -5.95
CA ASP A 24 8.40 -0.94 -5.34
C ASP A 24 8.58 -2.32 -4.71
N SER A 25 8.97 -2.36 -3.44
CA SER A 25 9.04 -3.62 -2.70
C SER A 25 7.61 -4.18 -2.55
N PRO A 26 7.35 -5.42 -3.00
CA PRO A 26 6.03 -6.01 -2.83
C PRO A 26 5.72 -6.12 -1.34
N LYS A 27 4.63 -5.49 -0.89
CA LYS A 27 4.12 -5.57 0.48
C LYS A 27 3.46 -6.94 0.71
N SER A 28 4.25 -8.01 0.68
CA SER A 28 3.79 -9.38 0.88
C SER A 28 2.97 -9.53 2.16
N ASN A 29 3.34 -8.78 3.21
CA ASN A 29 2.76 -8.88 4.53
C ASN A 29 1.36 -8.25 4.62
N LEU A 30 0.94 -7.47 3.61
CA LEU A 30 -0.40 -6.86 3.56
C LEU A 30 -1.50 -7.90 3.37
N LYS A 31 -1.20 -8.98 2.64
CA LYS A 31 -2.17 -10.04 2.36
C LYS A 31 -2.45 -10.85 3.63
N GLY A 32 -3.71 -11.20 3.85
CA GLY A 32 -4.14 -11.94 5.01
C GLY A 32 -5.52 -11.54 5.50
N LYS A 33 -5.88 -12.11 6.64
CA LYS A 33 -7.12 -11.79 7.36
C LYS A 33 -6.75 -10.92 8.55
N TRP A 34 -7.43 -9.80 8.64
CA TRP A 34 -7.22 -8.73 9.59
C TRP A 34 -8.53 -8.47 10.32
N HIS A 35 -8.46 -8.03 11.56
CA HIS A 35 -9.64 -7.66 12.35
C HIS A 35 -9.31 -6.51 13.29
N THR A 36 -10.28 -5.67 13.60
CA THR A 36 -10.15 -4.66 14.65
C THR A 36 -10.04 -5.33 16.03
N SER A 37 -9.53 -4.63 17.03
CA SER A 37 -9.35 -5.18 18.39
C SER A 37 -10.65 -5.65 19.06
N ASP A 38 -11.78 -5.06 18.67
CA ASP A 38 -13.13 -5.45 19.11
C ASP A 38 -13.78 -6.51 18.21
N GLY A 39 -13.14 -6.87 17.09
CA GLY A 39 -13.63 -7.84 16.12
C GLY A 39 -14.85 -7.40 15.32
N SER A 40 -15.29 -6.14 15.44
CA SER A 40 -16.47 -5.62 14.73
C SER A 40 -16.24 -5.53 13.23
N THR A 41 -15.01 -5.21 12.83
CA THR A 41 -14.63 -5.04 11.43
C THR A 41 -13.60 -6.11 11.06
N LYS A 42 -13.88 -6.83 9.98
CA LYS A 42 -12.94 -7.80 9.39
C LYS A 42 -12.50 -7.32 8.02
N LEU A 43 -11.22 -7.49 7.73
CA LEU A 43 -10.61 -7.10 6.48
C LEU A 43 -9.82 -8.29 5.93
N GLU A 44 -10.18 -8.77 4.73
CA GLU A 44 -9.45 -9.82 4.04
C GLU A 44 -8.83 -9.26 2.76
N ILE A 45 -7.50 -9.29 2.67
CA ILE A 45 -6.75 -8.84 1.51
C ILE A 45 -6.12 -10.04 0.82
N THR A 46 -6.56 -10.32 -0.40
CA THR A 46 -6.08 -11.44 -1.22
C THR A 46 -5.15 -10.97 -2.34
N GLY A 47 -4.87 -11.82 -3.33
CA GLY A 47 -4.07 -11.44 -4.48
C GLY A 47 -4.69 -10.35 -5.37
N LYS A 48 -6.01 -10.16 -5.32
CA LYS A 48 -6.75 -9.20 -6.15
C LYS A 48 -7.83 -8.42 -5.41
N GLN A 49 -8.37 -8.99 -4.33
CA GLN A 49 -9.54 -8.45 -3.65
C GLN A 49 -9.19 -7.85 -2.29
N PHE A 50 -9.84 -6.74 -1.99
CA PHE A 50 -9.91 -6.08 -0.71
C PHE A 50 -11.35 -6.25 -0.21
N ILE A 51 -11.52 -7.06 0.84
CA ILE A 51 -12.85 -7.48 1.32
C ILE A 51 -13.05 -6.92 2.71
N LEU A 52 -13.90 -5.89 2.84
CA LEU A 52 -14.25 -5.29 4.12
C LEU A 52 -15.60 -5.85 4.59
N THR A 53 -15.66 -6.35 5.81
CA THR A 53 -16.88 -6.87 6.44
C THR A 53 -17.14 -6.11 7.72
N GLU A 54 -18.14 -5.23 7.68
CA GLU A 54 -18.71 -4.54 8.84
C GLU A 54 -20.12 -5.10 9.08
N ASP A 55 -21.06 -4.76 8.19
CA ASP A 55 -22.42 -5.34 8.19
C ASP A 55 -22.59 -6.45 7.16
N ALA A 56 -22.02 -6.25 5.97
CA ALA A 56 -22.00 -7.21 4.87
C ALA A 56 -20.62 -7.19 4.20
N PRO A 57 -20.15 -8.33 3.66
CA PRO A 57 -18.87 -8.39 2.98
C PRO A 57 -18.94 -7.63 1.64
N ILE A 58 -18.13 -6.58 1.52
CA ILE A 58 -17.96 -5.81 0.29
C ILE A 58 -16.60 -6.19 -0.29
N ALA A 59 -16.61 -6.90 -1.43
CA ALA A 59 -15.41 -7.27 -2.15
C ALA A 59 -15.12 -6.24 -3.26
N GLU A 60 -13.97 -5.60 -3.18
CA GLU A 60 -13.48 -4.64 -4.18
C GLU A 60 -12.18 -5.15 -4.79
N ASP A 61 -11.94 -4.84 -6.07
CA ASP A 61 -10.61 -4.99 -6.65
C ASP A 61 -9.70 -3.92 -6.07
N TYR A 62 -8.40 -4.22 -5.91
CA TYR A 62 -7.44 -3.23 -5.44
C TYR A 62 -6.10 -3.26 -6.17
N PHE A 63 -5.41 -2.12 -6.11
CA PHE A 63 -4.00 -2.01 -6.46
C PHE A 63 -3.25 -1.13 -5.46
N LEU A 64 -1.93 -1.29 -5.44
CA LEU A 64 -1.04 -0.50 -4.59
C LEU A 64 -0.30 0.56 -5.42
N LYS A 65 -0.10 1.72 -4.82
CA LYS A 65 0.87 2.72 -5.29
C LYS A 65 1.58 3.31 -4.08
N GLY A 66 2.82 2.90 -3.85
CA GLY A 66 3.58 3.22 -2.63
C GLY A 66 2.81 2.78 -1.36
N ASP A 67 2.51 3.75 -0.49
CA ASP A 67 1.77 3.54 0.77
C ASP A 67 0.26 3.66 0.65
N THR A 68 -0.30 3.74 -0.56
CA THR A 68 -1.75 3.86 -0.74
C THR A 68 -2.33 2.62 -1.41
N ILE A 69 -3.40 2.09 -0.81
CA ILE A 69 -4.29 1.08 -1.38
C ILE A 69 -5.41 1.84 -2.09
N PHE A 70 -5.62 1.53 -3.36
CA PHE A 70 -6.74 2.02 -4.15
C PHE A 70 -7.70 0.87 -4.37
N THR A 71 -8.96 1.04 -3.97
CA THR A 71 -10.01 0.02 -4.15
C THR A 71 -11.10 0.52 -5.08
N SER A 72 -11.80 -0.42 -5.71
CA SER A 72 -12.93 -0.15 -6.59
C SER A 72 -13.87 -1.33 -6.69
N PHE A 73 -15.17 -1.05 -6.66
CA PHE A 73 -16.19 -2.01 -7.07
C PHE A 73 -16.24 -2.10 -8.61
N GLU A 74 -15.88 -3.26 -9.15
CA GLU A 74 -15.90 -3.57 -10.59
C GLU A 74 -15.10 -2.61 -11.49
N GLY A 75 -14.05 -1.98 -10.94
CA GLY A 75 -13.19 -1.05 -11.69
C GLY A 75 -13.78 0.35 -11.92
N ASN A 76 -14.93 0.66 -11.31
CA ASN A 76 -15.54 1.98 -11.32
C ASN A 76 -14.65 3.04 -10.64
N GLN A 77 -14.69 4.25 -11.19
CA GLN A 77 -14.04 5.45 -10.64
C GLN A 77 -15.10 6.38 -10.03
N PRO A 78 -14.74 7.20 -9.00
CA PRO A 78 -13.41 7.34 -8.42
C PRO A 78 -12.99 6.17 -7.51
N TYR A 79 -11.68 5.94 -7.38
CA TYR A 79 -11.12 4.94 -6.46
C TYR A 79 -11.26 5.38 -5.00
N THR A 80 -11.61 4.44 -4.10
CA THR A 80 -11.48 4.64 -2.66
C THR A 80 -10.03 4.50 -2.26
N ARG A 81 -9.56 5.36 -1.35
CA ARG A 81 -8.13 5.49 -1.00
C ARG A 81 -7.91 5.20 0.47
N PHE A 82 -7.06 4.22 0.76
CA PHE A 82 -6.60 3.92 2.11
C PHE A 82 -5.08 4.10 2.19
N VAL A 83 -4.59 4.87 3.16
CA VAL A 83 -3.15 5.05 3.35
C VAL A 83 -2.65 4.12 4.43
N ILE A 84 -1.65 3.30 4.11
CA ILE A 84 -0.96 2.41 5.05
C ILE A 84 -0.08 3.28 5.94
N GLN A 85 -0.45 3.41 7.22
CA GLN A 85 0.33 4.12 8.23
C GLN A 85 1.28 3.17 8.99
N GLN A 86 0.91 1.90 9.11
CA GLN A 86 1.72 0.84 9.73
C GLN A 86 1.41 -0.49 9.04
N LEU A 87 2.45 -1.28 8.76
CA LEU A 87 2.31 -2.65 8.27
C LEU A 87 3.49 -3.48 8.79
N ASP A 88 3.18 -4.45 9.64
CA ASP A 88 4.12 -5.46 10.12
C ASP A 88 3.45 -6.84 10.16
N ASP A 89 4.11 -7.82 10.78
CA ASP A 89 3.63 -9.20 10.81
C ASP A 89 2.43 -9.45 11.73
N HIS A 90 1.97 -8.47 12.50
CA HIS A 90 0.81 -8.64 13.37
C HIS A 90 -0.14 -7.44 13.34
N ASN A 91 0.33 -6.29 12.88
CA ASN A 91 -0.41 -5.03 12.91
C ASN A 91 -0.51 -4.40 11.52
N LEU A 92 -1.69 -3.86 11.25
CA LEU A 92 -1.98 -3.05 10.08
C LEU A 92 -2.73 -1.80 10.54
N LYS A 93 -2.28 -0.61 10.13
CA LYS A 93 -3.00 0.64 10.39
C LYS A 93 -3.29 1.34 9.08
N LEU A 94 -4.56 1.60 8.81
CA LEU A 94 -5.05 2.26 7.61
C LEU A 94 -5.67 3.60 7.96
N LEU A 95 -5.30 4.65 7.24
CA LEU A 95 -6.02 5.92 7.22
C LEU A 95 -7.12 5.82 6.15
N TYR A 96 -8.37 5.94 6.58
CA TYR A 96 -9.55 5.89 5.74
C TYR A 96 -9.76 7.23 4.98
N PRO A 97 -10.61 7.24 3.94
CA PRO A 97 -10.90 8.45 3.15
C PRO A 97 -11.45 9.62 3.96
N ASP A 98 -12.11 9.34 5.08
CA ASP A 98 -12.66 10.31 6.04
C ASP A 98 -11.62 10.84 7.04
N SER A 99 -10.34 10.50 6.84
CA SER A 99 -9.22 10.85 7.72
C SER A 99 -9.23 10.16 9.08
N VAL A 100 -10.02 9.08 9.26
CA VAL A 100 -9.99 8.25 10.46
C VAL A 100 -8.96 7.13 10.31
N SER A 101 -8.13 6.93 11.32
CA SER A 101 -7.20 5.79 11.35
C SER A 101 -7.87 4.58 12.00
N VAL A 102 -7.90 3.46 11.29
CA VAL A 102 -8.37 2.17 11.79
C VAL A 102 -7.19 1.23 11.96
N ALA A 103 -7.09 0.61 13.13
CA ALA A 103 -6.05 -0.35 13.46
C ALA A 103 -6.61 -1.77 13.42
N PHE A 104 -5.87 -2.66 12.78
CA PHE A 104 -6.17 -4.06 12.63
C PHE A 104 -5.03 -4.92 13.16
N MET A 105 -5.39 -6.12 13.61
CA MET A 105 -4.48 -7.18 14.01
C MET A 105 -4.81 -8.49 13.30
N ARG A 106 -3.85 -9.43 13.28
CA ARG A 106 -4.02 -10.77 12.70
C ARG A 106 -3.56 -11.86 13.66
#